data_AF-A0A2E2QAT2-F1
#
_entry.id   AF-A0A2E2QAT2-F1
#
_cell.length_a   1.000
_cell.length_b   1.000
_cell.length_c   1.000
_cell.angle_alpha   90.00
_cell.angle_beta   90.00
_cell.angle_gamma   90.00
#
_symmetry.space_group_name_H-M   'P 1'
#
loop_
_entity.id
_entity.type
_entity.pdbx_description
1 polymer ?
#
loop_
_entity_poly.entity_id
_entity_poly.type
_entity_poly.pdbx_seq_one_letter_code
_entity_poly.pdbx_strand_id
1 'polypeptide(L)'
;MTAVDPNLFNKGKKPSPHDLFLDVLTSSVGNNYPSKERDVINVRKKFNYLEPSSGGAENFGLIDKTLDTAIRQFQRDNNLKEDGVMHPGGETDNKLNMKIVSRIVRERGEGTKRPVPLEPDIMPDHKYPEFDPMNGRAINVSPGIGEAIGGAGAGVGKILWGSGKFFKDTLVKQGAGQAAKKVYEKLKDMFDSGDDKKQD
;
A
#
# COMPACT_ATOMS: atom_id res chain seq x y z
N MET A 1 -10.00 -6.25 -50.78
CA MET A 1 -10.58 -5.72 -49.53
C MET A 1 -9.62 -6.04 -48.40
N THR A 2 -8.78 -5.10 -48.00
CA THR A 2 -7.83 -5.25 -46.89
C THR A 2 -8.60 -5.11 -45.58
N ALA A 3 -8.63 -6.18 -44.76
CA ALA A 3 -9.22 -6.13 -43.43
C ALA A 3 -8.42 -5.11 -42.60
N VAL A 4 -9.09 -4.03 -42.18
CA VAL A 4 -8.53 -3.06 -41.25
C VAL A 4 -8.41 -3.75 -39.90
N ASP A 5 -7.18 -3.96 -39.45
CA ASP A 5 -6.89 -4.57 -38.15
C ASP A 5 -7.47 -3.68 -37.04
N PRO A 6 -8.52 -4.13 -36.31
CA PRO A 6 -9.18 -3.32 -35.29
C PRO A 6 -8.26 -2.98 -34.10
N ASN A 7 -7.08 -3.61 -34.00
CA ASN A 7 -6.08 -3.32 -32.95
C ASN A 7 -5.14 -2.14 -33.25
N LEU A 8 -5.30 -1.44 -34.38
CA LEU A 8 -4.45 -0.28 -34.69
C LEU A 8 -4.87 1.03 -34.00
N PHE A 9 -6.07 1.11 -33.44
CA PHE A 9 -6.63 2.38 -32.97
C PHE A 9 -6.24 2.82 -31.55
N ASN A 10 -5.39 2.06 -30.84
CA ASN A 10 -4.97 2.42 -29.48
C ASN A 10 -3.47 2.20 -29.19
N LYS A 11 -2.62 2.19 -30.23
CA LYS A 11 -1.17 2.09 -30.06
C LYS A 11 -0.61 3.46 -29.63
N GLY A 12 -0.65 3.77 -28.35
CA GLY A 12 0.22 4.82 -27.79
C GLY A 12 -0.32 5.63 -26.60
N LYS A 13 -1.63 5.59 -26.32
CA LYS A 13 -2.13 6.20 -25.09
C LYS A 13 -1.91 5.25 -23.93
N LYS A 14 -0.94 5.56 -23.06
CA LYS A 14 -0.82 4.90 -21.76
C LYS A 14 -2.15 5.02 -21.03
N PRO A 15 -2.65 3.95 -20.37
CA PRO A 15 -3.90 4.03 -19.60
C PRO A 15 -3.79 5.17 -18.60
N SER A 16 -4.87 5.95 -18.45
CA SER A 16 -4.84 7.04 -17.49
C SER A 16 -4.73 6.46 -16.07
N PRO A 17 -4.10 7.18 -15.13
CA PRO A 17 -4.06 6.75 -13.73
C PRO A 17 -5.45 6.44 -13.13
N HIS A 18 -6.50 7.12 -13.61
CA HIS A 18 -7.87 6.90 -13.16
C HIS A 18 -8.43 5.55 -13.62
N ASP A 19 -8.10 5.12 -14.86
CA ASP A 19 -8.52 3.84 -15.41
C ASP A 19 -7.93 2.66 -14.62
N LEU A 20 -6.72 2.82 -14.09
CA LEU A 20 -6.05 1.77 -13.29
C LEU A 20 -6.61 1.66 -11.86
N PHE A 21 -7.22 2.73 -11.34
CA PHE A 21 -7.63 2.83 -9.94
C PHE A 21 -9.08 2.43 -9.68
N LEU A 22 -9.96 2.69 -10.64
CA LEU A 22 -11.40 2.38 -10.50
C LEU A 22 -11.71 0.89 -10.66
N ASP A 23 -10.79 0.14 -11.26
CA ASP A 23 -10.95 -1.28 -11.51
C ASP A 23 -10.55 -2.11 -10.27
N VAL A 24 -11.45 -2.10 -9.28
CA VAL A 24 -11.47 -3.04 -8.16
C VAL A 24 -11.81 -4.42 -8.70
N LEU A 25 -11.05 -5.45 -8.31
CA LEU A 25 -11.32 -6.82 -8.73
C LEU A 25 -12.69 -7.27 -8.20
N THR A 26 -13.51 -7.88 -9.05
CA THR A 26 -14.82 -8.42 -8.64
C THR A 26 -14.82 -9.94 -8.46
N SER A 27 -13.78 -10.62 -8.94
CA SER A 27 -13.56 -12.06 -8.86
C SER A 27 -12.08 -12.35 -8.59
N SER A 28 -11.78 -13.59 -8.17
CA SER A 28 -10.39 -13.99 -7.96
C SER A 28 -9.72 -14.25 -9.30
N VAL A 29 -8.48 -13.78 -9.47
CA VAL A 29 -7.66 -13.97 -10.66
C VAL A 29 -6.53 -14.94 -10.30
N GLY A 30 -6.56 -16.14 -10.86
CA GLY A 30 -5.51 -17.15 -10.68
C GLY A 30 -5.78 -18.40 -11.49
N ASN A 31 -4.75 -19.20 -11.76
CA ASN A 31 -4.93 -20.45 -12.52
C ASN A 31 -5.88 -21.41 -11.77
N ASN A 32 -6.85 -22.00 -12.48
CA ASN A 32 -7.96 -22.82 -11.93
C ASN A 32 -8.99 -22.07 -11.06
N TYR A 33 -9.07 -20.73 -11.12
CA TYR A 33 -10.13 -19.95 -10.46
C TYR A 33 -11.14 -19.42 -11.48
N PRO A 34 -12.42 -19.24 -11.08
CA PRO A 34 -13.46 -18.64 -11.92
C PRO A 34 -13.23 -17.13 -12.08
N SER A 35 -12.24 -16.79 -12.90
CA SER A 35 -11.78 -15.43 -13.13
C SER A 35 -12.65 -14.78 -14.20
N LYS A 36 -13.20 -13.60 -13.91
CA LYS A 36 -13.91 -12.81 -14.93
C LYS A 36 -12.90 -12.19 -15.88
N GLU A 37 -13.23 -12.23 -17.17
CA GLU A 37 -12.41 -11.70 -18.25
C GLU A 37 -11.93 -10.26 -17.99
N ARG A 38 -12.85 -9.40 -17.54
CA ARG A 38 -12.57 -8.00 -17.22
C ARG A 38 -11.53 -7.86 -16.09
N ASP A 39 -11.62 -8.68 -15.04
CA ASP A 39 -10.66 -8.64 -13.94
C ASP A 39 -9.27 -9.09 -14.42
N VAL A 40 -9.19 -10.11 -15.28
CA VAL A 40 -7.93 -10.56 -15.88
C VAL A 40 -7.28 -9.44 -16.71
N ILE A 41 -8.04 -8.80 -17.59
CA ILE A 41 -7.57 -7.66 -18.40
C ILE A 41 -7.05 -6.52 -17.50
N ASN A 42 -7.78 -6.21 -16.43
CA ASN A 42 -7.41 -5.15 -15.49
C ASN A 42 -6.10 -5.49 -14.76
N VAL A 43 -5.93 -6.73 -14.30
CA VAL A 43 -4.68 -7.19 -13.68
C VAL A 43 -3.51 -7.10 -14.68
N ARG A 44 -3.71 -7.48 -15.95
CA ARG A 44 -2.66 -7.34 -16.98
C ARG A 44 -2.22 -5.90 -17.18
N LYS A 45 -3.18 -4.98 -17.30
CA LYS A 45 -2.89 -3.53 -17.42
C LYS A 45 -2.12 -3.02 -16.21
N LYS A 46 -2.51 -3.44 -15.00
CA LYS A 46 -1.82 -3.09 -13.75
C LYS A 46 -0.37 -3.57 -13.74
N PHE A 47 -0.11 -4.82 -14.16
CA PHE A 47 1.24 -5.36 -14.28
C PHE A 47 2.06 -4.63 -15.36
N ASN A 48 1.51 -4.45 -16.56
CA ASN A 48 2.17 -3.73 -17.65
C ASN A 48 2.47 -2.26 -17.31
N TYR A 49 1.64 -1.64 -16.47
CA TYR A 49 1.91 -0.31 -15.94
C TYR A 49 3.11 -0.30 -14.99
N LEU A 50 3.29 -1.33 -14.15
CA LEU A 50 4.45 -1.43 -13.25
C LEU A 50 5.73 -1.87 -13.96
N GLU A 51 5.64 -2.80 -14.89
CA GLU A 51 6.75 -3.31 -15.67
C GLU A 51 6.23 -3.67 -17.07
N PRO A 52 6.70 -2.97 -18.14
CA PRO A 52 6.23 -3.22 -19.49
C PRO A 52 6.32 -4.70 -19.88
N SER A 53 5.23 -5.23 -20.45
CA SER A 53 5.10 -6.61 -20.92
C SER A 53 5.08 -7.71 -19.83
N SER A 54 5.21 -7.39 -18.55
CA SER A 54 5.14 -8.38 -17.46
C SER A 54 3.79 -9.12 -17.42
N GLY A 55 2.69 -8.41 -17.70
CA GLY A 55 1.34 -8.96 -17.76
C GLY A 55 0.96 -9.55 -19.12
N GLY A 56 1.87 -9.65 -20.10
CA GLY A 56 1.55 -10.12 -21.45
C GLY A 56 0.62 -9.18 -22.24
N ALA A 57 -0.20 -9.74 -23.15
CA ALA A 57 -1.10 -8.96 -24.00
C ALA A 57 -2.28 -8.37 -23.21
N GLU A 58 -2.40 -7.04 -23.17
CA GLU A 58 -3.37 -6.33 -22.29
C GLU A 58 -4.83 -6.73 -22.51
N ASN A 59 -5.22 -6.99 -23.76
CA ASN A 59 -6.60 -7.34 -24.12
C ASN A 59 -6.88 -8.84 -24.05
N PHE A 60 -5.95 -9.65 -23.50
CA PHE A 60 -6.13 -11.09 -23.38
C PHE A 60 -6.84 -11.43 -22.06
N GLY A 61 -8.12 -11.80 -22.17
CA GLY A 61 -9.01 -12.00 -21.04
C GLY A 61 -8.93 -13.35 -20.32
N LEU A 62 -8.00 -14.23 -20.71
CA LEU A 62 -7.77 -15.51 -20.06
C LEU A 62 -6.46 -15.49 -19.29
N ILE A 63 -6.35 -16.30 -18.24
CA ILE A 63 -5.10 -16.47 -17.50
C ILE A 63 -4.19 -17.39 -18.30
N ASP A 64 -2.99 -16.90 -18.61
CA ASP A 64 -1.93 -17.65 -19.28
C ASP A 64 -0.73 -17.83 -18.35
N LYS A 65 0.24 -18.61 -18.81
CA LYS A 65 1.49 -18.86 -18.08
C LYS A 65 2.23 -17.55 -17.76
N THR A 66 2.18 -16.57 -18.66
CA THR A 66 2.84 -15.28 -18.49
C THR A 66 2.26 -14.53 -17.29
N LEU A 67 0.94 -14.38 -17.22
CA LEU A 67 0.27 -13.68 -16.13
C LEU A 67 0.43 -14.43 -14.80
N ASP A 68 0.28 -15.76 -14.78
CA ASP A 68 0.49 -16.57 -13.55
C ASP A 68 1.93 -16.38 -13.02
N THR A 69 2.92 -16.38 -13.91
CA THR A 69 4.33 -16.14 -13.55
C THR A 69 4.51 -14.74 -12.97
N ALA A 70 3.91 -13.72 -13.59
CA ALA A 70 3.99 -12.34 -13.10
C ALA A 70 3.37 -12.17 -11.71
N ILE A 71 2.21 -12.80 -11.46
CA ILE A 71 1.56 -12.79 -10.15
C ILE A 71 2.47 -13.44 -9.09
N ARG A 72 3.01 -14.64 -9.37
CA ARG A 72 3.91 -15.35 -8.44
C ARG A 72 5.18 -14.58 -8.16
N GLN A 73 5.81 -14.03 -9.21
CA GLN A 73 7.01 -13.22 -9.07
C GLN A 73 6.75 -11.98 -8.21
N PHE A 74 5.64 -11.28 -8.45
CA PHE A 74 5.24 -10.14 -7.64
C PHE A 74 4.97 -10.51 -6.19
N GLN A 75 4.30 -11.64 -5.94
CA GLN A 75 4.08 -12.15 -4.59
C GLN A 75 5.41 -12.42 -3.88
N ARG A 76 6.34 -13.10 -4.56
CA ARG A 76 7.70 -13.37 -4.06
C ARG A 76 8.47 -12.09 -3.73
N ASP A 77 8.51 -11.15 -4.67
CA ASP A 77 9.27 -9.88 -4.52
C ASP A 77 8.73 -8.97 -3.41
N ASN A 78 7.48 -9.19 -3.00
CA ASN A 78 6.84 -8.42 -1.94
C ASN A 78 6.65 -9.23 -0.64
N ASN A 79 7.28 -10.39 -0.50
CA ASN A 79 7.18 -11.29 0.66
C ASN A 79 5.72 -11.69 0.99
N LEU A 80 4.91 -11.91 -0.05
CA LEU A 80 3.54 -12.42 0.06
C LEU A 80 3.54 -13.95 -0.14
N LYS A 81 2.40 -14.59 0.14
CA LYS A 81 2.21 -16.00 -0.18
C LYS A 81 2.23 -16.22 -1.70
N GLU A 82 3.13 -17.08 -2.19
CA GLU A 82 3.31 -17.40 -3.62
C GLU A 82 2.33 -18.48 -4.10
N ASP A 83 1.04 -18.19 -4.08
CA ASP A 83 0.00 -19.10 -4.58
C ASP A 83 -0.40 -18.85 -6.04
N GLY A 84 -0.01 -17.72 -6.62
CA GLY A 84 -0.40 -17.30 -7.96
C GLY A 84 -1.86 -16.86 -8.06
N VAL A 85 -2.48 -16.52 -6.92
CA VAL A 85 -3.90 -16.14 -6.84
C VAL A 85 -4.05 -14.74 -6.27
N MET A 86 -4.85 -13.92 -6.93
CA MET A 86 -5.25 -12.60 -6.46
C MET A 86 -6.73 -12.60 -6.10
N HIS A 87 -7.04 -12.41 -4.83
CA HIS A 87 -8.41 -12.24 -4.36
C HIS A 87 -8.83 -10.76 -4.37
N PRO A 88 -10.11 -10.44 -4.62
CA PRO A 88 -10.67 -9.09 -4.43
C PRO A 88 -10.38 -8.53 -3.04
N GLY A 89 -9.69 -7.39 -2.96
CA GLY A 89 -9.30 -6.79 -1.67
C GLY A 89 -8.33 -7.64 -0.84
N GLY A 90 -7.75 -8.68 -1.45
CA GLY A 90 -6.75 -9.55 -0.83
C GLY A 90 -5.38 -8.87 -0.72
N GLU A 91 -4.44 -9.57 -0.08
CA GLU A 91 -3.09 -9.04 0.17
C GLU A 91 -2.36 -8.65 -1.12
N THR A 92 -2.42 -9.50 -2.15
CA THR A 92 -1.76 -9.25 -3.44
C THR A 92 -2.40 -8.08 -4.20
N ASP A 93 -3.73 -7.99 -4.25
CA ASP A 93 -4.44 -6.89 -4.91
C ASP A 93 -4.13 -5.55 -4.25
N ASN A 94 -4.23 -5.47 -2.92
CA ASN A 94 -3.90 -4.27 -2.16
C ASN A 94 -2.45 -3.83 -2.39
N LYS A 95 -1.50 -4.78 -2.33
CA LYS A 95 -0.08 -4.47 -2.53
C LYS A 95 0.20 -3.98 -3.95
N LEU A 96 -0.44 -4.58 -4.96
CA LEU A 96 -0.33 -4.17 -6.36
C LEU A 96 -0.85 -2.74 -6.53
N ASN A 97 -2.05 -2.44 -6.01
CA ASN A 97 -2.64 -1.10 -6.07
C ASN A 97 -1.73 -0.06 -5.38
N MET A 98 -1.14 -0.36 -4.21
CA MET A 98 -0.18 0.53 -3.54
C MET A 98 1.06 0.84 -4.38
N LYS A 99 1.60 -0.14 -5.11
CA LYS A 99 2.76 0.05 -5.99
C LYS A 99 2.42 0.97 -7.17
N ILE A 100 1.21 0.82 -7.72
CA ILE A 100 0.70 1.68 -8.79
C ILE A 100 0.55 3.12 -8.29
N VAL A 101 -0.07 3.33 -7.13
CA VAL A 101 -0.20 4.66 -6.52
C VAL A 101 1.17 5.31 -6.34
N SER A 102 2.11 4.56 -5.75
CA SER A 102 3.46 5.05 -5.48
C SER A 102 4.19 5.46 -6.76
N ARG A 103 3.97 4.72 -7.86
CA ARG A 103 4.53 5.04 -9.17
C ARG A 103 3.88 6.29 -9.77
N ILE A 104 2.56 6.42 -9.72
CA ILE A 104 1.82 7.60 -10.20
C ILE A 104 2.29 8.87 -9.47
N VAL A 105 2.37 8.82 -8.13
CA VAL A 105 2.83 9.96 -7.30
C VAL A 105 4.26 10.36 -7.68
N ARG A 106 5.14 9.38 -7.94
CA ARG A 106 6.51 9.64 -8.42
C ARG A 106 6.54 10.25 -9.82
N GLU A 107 5.72 9.75 -10.74
CA GLU A 107 5.64 10.23 -12.13
C GLU A 107 5.04 11.63 -12.25
N ARG A 108 4.05 11.99 -11.41
CA ARG A 108 3.43 13.32 -11.40
C ARG A 108 4.32 14.42 -10.81
N GLY A 109 5.46 14.07 -10.22
CA GLY A 109 6.34 15.05 -9.57
C GLY A 109 5.75 15.67 -8.28
N GLU A 110 4.58 15.19 -7.83
CA GLU A 110 4.02 15.49 -6.51
C GLU A 110 4.76 14.73 -5.39
N GLY A 111 5.67 13.83 -5.79
CA GLY A 111 6.72 13.27 -4.95
C GLY A 111 7.69 14.35 -4.49
N THR A 112 7.32 15.01 -3.39
CA THR A 112 8.19 15.55 -2.36
C THR A 112 9.28 16.50 -2.86
N LYS A 113 9.14 17.80 -2.51
CA LYS A 113 10.26 18.41 -1.77
C LYS A 113 10.67 17.32 -0.79
N ARG A 114 11.84 16.68 -1.00
CA ARG A 114 12.39 15.65 -0.11
C ARG A 114 11.92 16.02 1.29
N PRO A 115 11.34 15.11 2.12
CA PRO A 115 11.01 15.49 3.49
C PRO A 115 12.21 16.28 3.97
N VAL A 116 12.01 17.59 4.21
CA VAL A 116 13.09 18.44 4.70
C VAL A 116 13.65 17.59 5.81
N PRO A 117 14.94 17.16 5.76
CA PRO A 117 15.49 16.34 6.83
C PRO A 117 14.98 17.02 8.08
N LEU A 118 14.11 16.35 8.85
CA LEU A 118 13.45 17.00 9.99
C LEU A 118 14.58 17.73 10.66
N GLU A 119 14.54 19.08 10.64
CA GLU A 119 15.61 19.87 11.24
C GLU A 119 15.84 19.19 12.56
N PRO A 120 17.05 18.60 12.79
CA PRO A 120 17.23 17.48 13.70
C PRO A 120 16.39 17.80 14.91
N ASP A 121 15.29 17.03 15.06
CA ASP A 121 14.27 17.24 16.09
C ASP A 121 15.05 17.72 17.29
N ILE A 122 14.74 18.93 17.78
CA ILE A 122 15.29 19.49 19.02
C ILE A 122 15.56 18.30 19.91
N MET A 123 16.83 17.84 19.95
CA MET A 123 17.09 16.52 20.51
C MET A 123 16.58 16.68 21.92
N PRO A 124 15.56 15.91 22.36
CA PRO A 124 15.03 16.10 23.70
C PRO A 124 16.25 15.98 24.58
N ASP A 125 16.60 17.07 25.27
CA ASP A 125 17.90 17.22 25.93
C ASP A 125 18.15 15.92 26.67
N HIS A 126 19.05 15.10 26.11
CA HIS A 126 19.29 13.76 26.62
C HIS A 126 20.09 14.02 27.88
N LYS A 127 19.38 14.25 28.99
CA LYS A 127 19.99 14.34 30.30
C LYS A 127 20.89 13.13 30.43
N TYR A 128 22.19 13.39 30.54
CA TYR A 128 23.16 12.34 30.78
C TYR A 128 22.66 11.51 31.96
N PRO A 129 22.71 10.17 31.89
CA PRO A 129 22.34 9.35 33.02
C PRO A 129 23.16 9.81 34.22
N GLU A 130 22.48 10.23 35.29
CA GLU A 130 23.16 10.57 36.54
C GLU A 130 23.77 9.29 37.09
N PHE A 131 25.07 9.32 37.39
CA PHE A 131 25.77 8.20 38.01
C PHE A 131 25.85 8.44 39.51
N ASP A 132 25.56 7.40 40.29
CA ASP A 132 25.71 7.44 41.73
C ASP A 132 27.20 7.60 42.09
N PRO A 133 27.59 8.67 42.82
CA PRO A 133 28.98 8.95 43.13
C PRO A 133 29.62 7.91 44.06
N MET A 134 28.84 7.09 44.76
CA MET A 134 29.38 6.07 45.67
C MET A 134 29.69 4.74 44.98
N ASN A 135 29.05 4.42 43.87
CA ASN A 135 29.19 3.09 43.25
C ASN A 135 29.31 3.09 41.71
N GLY A 136 29.22 4.24 41.06
CA GLY A 136 29.38 4.38 39.61
C GLY A 136 28.27 3.73 38.79
N ARG A 137 27.15 3.32 39.40
CA ARG A 137 26.01 2.76 38.67
C ARG A 137 25.10 3.88 38.16
N ALA A 138 24.53 3.67 36.98
CA ALA A 138 23.54 4.57 36.41
C ALA A 138 22.27 4.57 37.29
N ILE A 139 21.84 5.75 37.71
CA ILE A 139 20.59 5.94 38.43
C ILE A 139 19.47 5.86 37.40
N ASN A 140 18.59 4.86 37.52
CA ASN A 140 17.44 4.72 36.64
C ASN A 140 16.35 5.72 37.06
N VAL A 141 16.53 6.99 36.69
CA VAL A 141 15.47 8.01 36.79
C VAL A 141 14.46 7.72 35.68
N SER A 142 13.52 6.83 35.98
CA SER A 142 12.35 6.65 35.12
C SER A 142 11.66 8.02 35.02
N PRO A 143 11.46 8.56 33.81
CA PRO A 143 10.78 9.83 33.65
C PRO A 143 9.41 9.71 34.30
N GLY A 144 9.14 10.57 35.28
CA GLY A 144 7.92 10.57 36.06
C GLY A 144 6.71 10.69 35.14
N ILE A 145 6.12 9.55 34.80
CA ILE A 145 4.70 9.46 34.49
C ILE A 145 4.02 9.79 35.81
N GLY A 146 3.47 11.00 35.88
CA GLY A 146 2.86 11.54 37.08
C GLY A 146 1.93 10.53 37.74
N GLU A 147 2.05 10.49 39.06
CA GLU A 147 1.07 10.08 40.06
C GLU A 147 -0.35 9.93 39.52
N ALA A 148 -0.66 8.78 38.95
CA ALA A 148 -2.03 8.33 38.76
C ALA A 148 -2.00 6.80 38.72
N ILE A 149 -2.90 6.21 39.49
CA ILE A 149 -3.18 4.77 39.58
C ILE A 149 -2.38 4.07 40.68
N GLY A 150 -2.79 4.36 41.92
CA GLY A 150 -2.80 3.32 42.96
C GLY A 150 -3.83 2.25 42.57
N GLY A 151 -3.38 1.01 42.47
CA GLY A 151 -4.25 -0.13 42.19
C GLY A 151 -3.47 -1.32 41.65
N ALA A 152 -3.28 -2.32 42.51
CA ALA A 152 -2.58 -3.57 42.23
C ALA A 152 -3.07 -4.25 40.95
N GLY A 153 -2.13 -4.57 40.04
CA GLY A 153 -2.43 -5.35 38.85
C GLY A 153 -1.21 -5.49 37.96
N ALA A 154 -0.51 -6.61 38.11
CA ALA A 154 0.74 -6.91 37.44
C ALA A 154 0.61 -6.94 35.89
N GLY A 155 1.55 -6.25 35.23
CA GLY A 155 2.22 -6.76 34.03
C GLY A 155 1.60 -6.42 32.67
N VAL A 156 2.08 -5.35 32.04
CA VAL A 156 2.31 -5.31 30.57
C VAL A 156 3.47 -4.37 30.27
N GLY A 157 4.71 -4.87 30.44
CA GLY A 157 5.90 -4.23 29.92
C GLY A 157 6.32 -4.85 28.60
N LYS A 158 5.93 -4.25 27.47
CA LYS A 158 6.54 -4.40 26.13
C LYS A 158 5.87 -3.46 25.13
N ILE A 159 6.30 -2.20 25.11
CA ILE A 159 6.02 -1.31 23.98
C ILE A 159 6.97 -1.74 22.85
N LEU A 160 6.45 -2.58 21.95
CA LEU A 160 7.15 -3.05 20.77
C LEU A 160 7.26 -1.92 19.74
N TRP A 161 8.48 -1.44 19.55
CA TRP A 161 8.94 -0.84 18.30
C TRP A 161 8.85 -1.91 17.19
N GLY A 162 7.77 -1.86 16.40
CA GLY A 162 7.46 -2.91 15.43
C GLY A 162 6.14 -2.64 14.70
N SER A 163 6.09 -1.56 13.95
CA SER A 163 4.95 -1.03 13.19
C SER A 163 4.32 -1.97 12.14
N GLY A 164 4.79 -3.22 12.01
CA GLY A 164 4.20 -4.24 11.12
C GLY A 164 3.15 -5.15 11.77
N LYS A 165 3.16 -5.32 13.11
CA LYS A 165 2.26 -6.28 13.80
C LYS A 165 1.02 -5.63 14.40
N PHE A 166 1.12 -4.35 14.80
CA PHE A 166 0.01 -3.61 15.41
C PHE A 166 -1.15 -3.35 14.43
N PHE A 167 -0.85 -3.20 13.13
CA PHE A 167 -1.87 -3.08 12.10
C PHE A 167 -2.66 -4.39 11.87
N LYS A 168 -2.04 -5.57 12.06
CA LYS A 168 -2.75 -6.84 11.86
C LYS A 168 -3.80 -7.11 12.93
N ASP A 169 -3.52 -6.83 14.20
CA ASP A 169 -4.48 -7.12 15.28
C ASP A 169 -5.59 -6.08 15.41
N THR A 170 -5.33 -4.83 15.01
CA THR A 170 -6.35 -3.76 15.02
C THR A 170 -7.30 -3.87 13.82
N LEU A 171 -6.84 -4.39 12.67
CA LEU A 171 -7.69 -4.56 11.48
C LEU A 171 -8.56 -5.83 11.52
N VAL A 172 -8.14 -6.85 12.28
CA VAL A 172 -8.80 -8.18 12.27
C VAL A 172 -9.93 -8.30 13.30
N LYS A 173 -10.01 -7.45 14.33
CA LYS A 173 -11.02 -7.60 15.41
C LYS A 173 -12.23 -6.66 15.34
N GLN A 174 -12.21 -5.58 14.55
CA GLN A 174 -13.40 -4.73 14.37
C GLN A 174 -13.54 -4.28 12.91
N GLY A 175 -14.38 -4.99 12.16
CA GLY A 175 -15.08 -4.45 10.98
C GLY A 175 -14.20 -3.77 9.92
N ALA A 176 -13.44 -4.56 9.17
CA ALA A 176 -12.63 -4.10 8.03
C ALA A 176 -13.38 -3.21 7.01
N GLY A 177 -14.72 -3.28 6.96
CA GLY A 177 -15.53 -2.43 6.08
C GLY A 177 -15.56 -0.94 6.45
N GLN A 178 -15.51 -0.56 7.74
CA GLN A 178 -15.69 0.86 8.12
C GLN A 178 -14.40 1.68 8.07
N ALA A 179 -13.27 1.09 8.43
CA ALA A 179 -11.98 1.76 8.34
C ALA A 179 -11.58 1.99 6.87
N ALA A 180 -11.78 0.99 6.01
CA ALA A 180 -11.55 1.13 4.57
C ALA A 180 -12.47 2.20 3.95
N LYS A 181 -13.75 2.25 4.37
CA LYS A 181 -14.69 3.27 3.89
C LYS A 181 -14.29 4.69 4.30
N LYS A 182 -13.83 4.91 5.54
CA LYS A 182 -13.36 6.23 5.98
C LYS A 182 -12.09 6.69 5.25
N VAL A 183 -11.17 5.76 4.96
CA VAL A 183 -9.97 6.07 4.16
C VAL A 183 -10.36 6.39 2.71
N TYR A 184 -11.33 5.66 2.15
CA TYR A 184 -11.85 5.91 0.80
C TYR A 184 -12.57 7.26 0.68
N GLU A 185 -13.48 7.60 1.61
CA GLU A 185 -14.20 8.89 1.60
C GLU A 185 -13.23 10.06 1.75
N LYS A 186 -12.26 9.95 2.66
CA LYS A 186 -11.24 10.99 2.84
C LYS A 186 -10.32 11.15 1.62
N LEU A 187 -10.04 10.07 0.90
CA LEU A 187 -9.32 10.13 -0.37
C LEU A 187 -10.17 10.77 -1.47
N LYS A 188 -11.46 10.46 -1.56
CA LYS A 188 -12.39 11.04 -2.53
C LYS A 188 -12.49 12.56 -2.38
N ASP A 189 -12.67 13.07 -1.16
CA ASP A 189 -12.76 14.52 -0.91
C ASP A 189 -11.48 15.27 -1.28
N MET A 190 -10.30 14.63 -1.14
CA MET A 190 -9.03 15.21 -1.58
C MET A 190 -8.88 15.29 -3.10
N PHE A 191 -9.55 14.40 -3.85
CA PHE A 191 -9.53 14.43 -5.32
C PHE A 191 -10.60 15.39 -5.88
N ASP A 192 -11.78 15.49 -5.27
CA ASP A 192 -12.85 16.40 -5.73
C ASP A 192 -12.52 17.88 -5.41
N SER A 193 -11.76 18.18 -4.35
CA SER A 193 -11.39 19.55 -3.97
C SER A 193 -10.27 20.20 -4.81
N GLY A 194 -9.71 19.46 -5.77
CA GLY A 194 -8.58 19.90 -6.59
C GLY A 194 -8.94 20.71 -7.86
N ASP A 195 -10.21 20.70 -8.30
CA ASP A 195 -10.60 21.24 -9.62
C ASP A 195 -11.19 22.68 -9.60
N ASP A 196 -11.44 23.28 -8.43
CA ASP A 196 -12.17 24.56 -8.31
C ASP A 196 -11.30 25.83 -8.39
N LYS A 197 -10.06 25.78 -8.90
CA LYS A 197 -9.17 26.97 -8.97
C LYS A 197 -8.65 27.29 -10.37
N LYS A 198 -9.53 27.41 -11.37
CA LYS A 198 -9.24 28.12 -12.64
C LYS A 198 -10.50 28.74 -13.27
N GLN A 199 -11.08 29.76 -12.64
CA GLN A 199 -11.79 30.82 -13.35
C GLN A 199 -11.57 32.14 -12.61
N ASP A 200 -10.59 32.90 -13.07
CA ASP A 200 -10.50 34.36 -13.04
C ASP A 200 -9.63 34.80 -14.23
#